data_AF-A0A3N2M6Y3-F1
#
_entry.id   AF-A0A3N2M6Y3-F1
#
_cell.length_a   1.000
_cell.length_b   1.000
_cell.length_c   1.000
_cell.angle_alpha   90.00
_cell.angle_beta   90.00
_cell.angle_gamma   90.00
#
_symmetry.space_group_name_H-M   'P 1'
#
loop_
_entity.id
_entity.type
_entity.pdbx_description
1 polymer ?
#
loop_
_entity_poly.entity_id
_entity_poly.type
_entity_poly.pdbx_seq_one_letter_code
_entity_poly.pdbx_strand_id
1 'polypeptide(L)'
;MDDVLPTLNDAKQMKNEIIPLATVASALFLMLSACGGKKESVSGELPDGFNKLDDASKVAYVMKVSSPDSVARFICDASLGKLPDVRLDTFAIAAAYAYEHYNDSCMRIFSEEIDSYSSNLPLPDKMRIYFMAGKSDPQRMGYQLGLEYVAHIREDSMSVSQIREEIAEFRNACADDSATYRRFIKGFHTVLELDKGKDLPEEVYNTFIKY
;
A
#
# COMPACT_ATOMS: atom_id res chain seq x y z
N MET A 1 -70.70 -31.43 3.00
CA MET A 1 -69.99 -31.41 1.71
C MET A 1 -68.54 -31.67 2.05
N ASP A 2 -68.20 -32.95 1.97
CA ASP A 2 -66.88 -33.53 2.22
C ASP A 2 -65.87 -33.07 1.16
N ASP A 3 -64.60 -32.86 1.53
CA ASP A 3 -63.53 -33.82 1.18
C ASP A 3 -62.11 -33.29 1.49
N VAL A 4 -61.45 -34.04 2.38
CA VAL A 4 -60.13 -34.69 2.27
C VAL A 4 -59.11 -34.17 1.23
N LEU A 5 -57.89 -33.86 1.73
CA LEU A 5 -56.64 -33.62 0.98
C LEU A 5 -56.27 -34.76 0.00
N PRO A 6 -55.50 -34.48 -1.08
CA PRO A 6 -54.23 -35.20 -1.18
C PRO A 6 -53.05 -34.43 -1.83
N THR A 7 -51.85 -34.77 -1.35
CA THR A 7 -50.57 -34.77 -2.06
C THR A 7 -50.41 -36.06 -2.89
N LEU A 8 -49.74 -36.05 -4.06
CA LEU A 8 -48.83 -37.11 -4.57
C LEU A 8 -48.35 -36.87 -6.02
N ASN A 9 -47.02 -36.90 -6.19
CA ASN A 9 -46.19 -37.55 -7.21
C ASN A 9 -46.60 -37.77 -8.69
N ASP A 10 -45.57 -37.52 -9.53
CA ASP A 10 -45.11 -38.26 -10.72
C ASP A 10 -45.97 -38.34 -11.99
N ALA A 11 -45.50 -37.71 -13.08
CA ALA A 11 -45.25 -38.39 -14.36
C ALA A 11 -44.64 -37.46 -15.44
N LYS A 12 -43.34 -37.70 -15.72
CA LYS A 12 -42.72 -37.99 -17.03
C LYS A 12 -42.98 -37.12 -18.28
N GLN A 13 -41.84 -36.92 -18.97
CA GLN A 13 -41.59 -36.73 -20.41
C GLN A 13 -41.56 -35.30 -20.98
N MET A 14 -40.36 -34.89 -21.41
CA MET A 14 -39.98 -34.46 -22.77
C MET A 14 -38.60 -33.81 -22.68
N LYS A 15 -37.62 -33.93 -23.58
CA LYS A 15 -37.30 -34.75 -24.76
C LYS A 15 -35.83 -34.38 -25.02
N ASN A 16 -35.00 -35.38 -25.34
CA ASN A 16 -33.63 -35.17 -25.83
C ASN A 16 -33.67 -34.40 -27.15
N GLU A 17 -32.84 -33.36 -27.26
CA GLU A 17 -32.19 -33.00 -28.53
C GLU A 17 -30.70 -32.77 -28.28
N ILE A 18 -29.91 -33.11 -29.29
CA ILE A 18 -28.48 -33.42 -29.25
C ILE A 18 -27.75 -32.41 -30.16
N ILE A 19 -26.67 -31.78 -29.63
CA ILE A 19 -25.42 -31.27 -30.29
C ILE A 19 -25.51 -29.89 -31.04
N PRO A 20 -24.43 -29.04 -31.08
CA PRO A 20 -23.01 -29.35 -30.87
C PRO A 20 -22.17 -28.49 -29.89
N LEU A 21 -21.24 -29.21 -29.27
CA LEU A 21 -19.81 -28.94 -29.09
C LEU A 21 -19.22 -27.67 -29.75
N ALA A 22 -18.88 -26.67 -28.92
CA ALA A 22 -17.80 -25.73 -29.19
C ALA A 22 -17.11 -25.35 -27.85
N THR A 23 -15.90 -25.84 -27.73
CA THR A 23 -14.84 -25.56 -26.76
C THR A 23 -14.79 -24.15 -26.17
N VAL A 24 -14.79 -24.03 -24.84
CA VAL A 24 -13.86 -23.14 -24.11
C VAL A 24 -13.42 -23.87 -22.82
N ALA A 25 -12.11 -24.00 -22.67
CA ALA A 25 -11.43 -24.83 -21.71
C ALA A 25 -11.64 -24.40 -20.25
N SER A 26 -11.93 -25.39 -19.40
CA SER A 26 -11.63 -25.31 -17.96
C SER A 26 -10.15 -25.09 -17.76
N ALA A 27 -9.77 -23.99 -17.10
CA ALA A 27 -8.46 -23.85 -16.47
C ALA A 27 -8.68 -23.56 -14.98
N LEU A 28 -8.88 -24.65 -14.23
CA LEU A 28 -8.63 -24.69 -12.80
C LEU A 28 -7.11 -24.74 -12.63
N PHE A 29 -6.51 -23.70 -12.04
CA PHE A 29 -5.13 -23.76 -11.54
C PHE A 29 -5.13 -23.42 -10.06
N LEU A 30 -5.11 -24.47 -9.24
CA LEU A 30 -4.51 -24.45 -7.92
C LEU A 30 -3.06 -24.91 -8.10
N MET A 31 -2.09 -24.13 -7.62
CA MET A 31 -1.11 -24.55 -6.60
C MET A 31 0.12 -23.61 -6.53
N LEU A 32 0.35 -23.12 -5.31
CA LEU A 32 1.62 -23.03 -4.55
C LEU A 32 2.72 -22.02 -4.96
N SER A 33 2.87 -21.03 -4.06
CA SER A 33 4.09 -20.57 -3.39
C SER A 33 5.36 -20.36 -4.21
N ALA A 34 5.63 -19.08 -4.51
CA ALA A 34 6.98 -18.54 -4.51
C ALA A 34 6.93 -17.08 -4.01
N CYS A 35 7.63 -16.82 -2.89
CA CYS A 35 7.97 -15.48 -2.43
C CYS A 35 8.67 -14.71 -3.56
N GLY A 36 8.20 -13.50 -3.80
CA GLY A 36 8.72 -12.61 -4.83
C GLY A 36 7.63 -11.64 -5.19
N GLY A 37 7.42 -10.64 -4.33
CA GLY A 37 6.41 -9.60 -4.51
C GLY A 37 6.54 -8.95 -5.88
N LYS A 38 5.69 -9.37 -6.81
CA LYS A 38 5.42 -8.61 -8.03
C LYS A 38 4.59 -7.41 -7.60
N LYS A 39 5.10 -6.22 -7.89
CA LYS A 39 4.31 -4.98 -7.84
C LYS A 39 3.06 -5.22 -8.69
N GLU A 40 1.90 -5.29 -8.04
CA GLU A 40 0.62 -5.28 -8.73
C GLU A 40 0.47 -3.90 -9.37
N SER A 41 0.86 -3.82 -10.65
CA SER A 41 0.43 -2.74 -11.52
C SER A 41 -1.09 -2.81 -11.63
N VAL A 42 -1.76 -1.66 -11.50
CA VAL A 42 -3.20 -1.48 -11.75
C VAL A 42 -3.60 -2.33 -12.96
N SER A 43 -4.30 -3.44 -12.69
CA SER A 43 -4.60 -4.45 -13.71
C SER A 43 -5.79 -3.97 -14.54
N GLY A 44 -5.50 -3.11 -15.50
CA GLY A 44 -6.41 -2.59 -16.51
C GLY A 44 -5.75 -1.43 -17.24
N GLU A 45 -5.80 -1.41 -18.58
CA GLU A 45 -5.36 -0.24 -19.34
C GLU A 45 -6.14 0.99 -18.86
N LEU A 46 -5.42 2.03 -18.44
CA LEU A 46 -6.04 3.29 -18.04
C LEU A 46 -6.75 3.92 -19.24
N PRO A 47 -7.91 4.56 -19.05
CA PRO A 47 -8.68 5.10 -20.16
C PRO A 47 -7.96 6.28 -20.83
N ASP A 48 -8.26 6.50 -22.11
CA ASP A 48 -7.77 7.65 -22.85
C ASP A 48 -8.06 8.95 -22.09
N GLY A 49 -7.03 9.78 -21.90
CA GLY A 49 -7.16 11.04 -21.18
C GLY A 49 -7.24 10.91 -19.66
N PHE A 50 -6.97 9.74 -19.07
CA PHE A 50 -6.92 9.55 -17.62
C PHE A 50 -6.09 10.62 -16.89
N ASN A 51 -4.95 11.00 -17.47
CA ASN A 51 -4.06 12.01 -16.87
C ASN A 51 -4.59 13.44 -16.92
N LYS A 52 -5.63 13.70 -17.71
CA LYS A 52 -6.33 15.01 -17.77
C LYS A 52 -7.41 15.13 -16.70
N LEU A 53 -7.76 14.04 -16.02
CA LEU A 53 -8.70 14.05 -14.91
C LEU A 53 -8.08 14.73 -13.68
N ASP A 54 -8.91 15.38 -12.87
CA ASP A 54 -8.53 15.79 -11.52
C ASP A 54 -8.28 14.58 -10.61
N ASP A 55 -7.62 14.80 -9.47
CA ASP A 55 -7.23 13.74 -8.55
C ASP A 55 -8.42 12.92 -8.03
N ALA A 56 -9.54 13.57 -7.70
CA ALA A 56 -10.75 12.90 -7.25
C ALA A 56 -11.32 12.00 -8.34
N SER A 57 -11.39 12.48 -9.57
CA SER A 57 -11.85 11.73 -10.74
C SER A 57 -10.94 10.54 -11.08
N LYS A 58 -9.61 10.69 -10.92
CA LYS A 58 -8.66 9.57 -11.04
C LYS A 58 -8.92 8.51 -9.99
N VAL A 59 -9.03 8.90 -8.72
CA VAL A 59 -9.30 7.97 -7.61
C VAL A 59 -10.66 7.30 -7.79
N ALA A 60 -11.71 8.05 -8.16
CA ALA A 60 -13.03 7.51 -8.45
C ALA A 60 -13.02 6.42 -9.52
N TYR A 61 -12.18 6.57 -10.55
CA TYR A 61 -11.99 5.54 -11.56
C TYR A 61 -11.32 4.30 -10.96
N VAL A 62 -10.17 4.46 -10.29
CA VAL A 62 -9.43 3.32 -9.72
C VAL A 62 -10.27 2.57 -8.69
N MET A 63 -11.05 3.26 -7.86
CA MET A 63 -11.99 2.66 -6.91
C MET A 63 -13.05 1.77 -7.58
N LYS A 64 -13.43 2.03 -8.83
CA LYS A 64 -14.41 1.20 -9.56
C LYS A 64 -13.82 -0.10 -10.09
N VAL A 65 -12.52 -0.15 -10.30
CA VAL A 65 -11.84 -1.23 -11.03
C VAL A 65 -10.77 -1.95 -10.19
N SER A 66 -10.59 -1.57 -8.93
CA SER A 66 -9.54 -2.09 -8.05
C SER A 66 -10.02 -2.26 -6.61
N SER A 67 -9.30 -3.08 -5.85
CA SER A 67 -9.56 -3.29 -4.43
C SER A 67 -9.16 -2.06 -3.59
N PRO A 68 -9.70 -1.91 -2.36
CA PRO A 68 -9.36 -0.78 -1.50
C PRO A 68 -7.88 -0.65 -1.15
N ASP A 69 -7.19 -1.77 -0.94
CA ASP A 69 -5.74 -1.82 -0.73
C ASP A 69 -4.95 -1.40 -1.98
N SER A 70 -5.38 -1.83 -3.17
CA SER A 70 -4.79 -1.37 -4.43
C SER A 70 -4.97 0.13 -4.65
N VAL A 71 -6.10 0.71 -4.23
CA VAL A 71 -6.33 2.16 -4.28
C VAL A 71 -5.39 2.90 -3.33
N ALA A 72 -5.15 2.39 -2.12
CA ALA A 72 -4.19 2.96 -1.18
C ALA A 72 -2.76 3.02 -1.77
N ARG A 73 -2.30 1.90 -2.37
CA ARG A 73 -1.01 1.83 -3.06
C ARG A 73 -0.93 2.77 -4.25
N PHE A 74 -1.98 2.81 -5.08
CA PHE A 74 -2.09 3.72 -6.21
C PHE A 74 -1.92 5.18 -5.77
N ILE A 75 -2.63 5.61 -4.72
CA ILE A 75 -2.54 6.99 -4.23
C ILE A 75 -1.12 7.32 -3.78
N CYS A 76 -0.47 6.43 -3.03
CA CYS A 76 0.91 6.63 -2.58
C CYS A 76 1.89 6.70 -3.77
N ASP A 77 1.86 5.71 -4.66
CA ASP A 77 2.81 5.61 -5.77
C ASP A 77 2.61 6.72 -6.81
N ALA A 78 1.37 7.06 -7.15
CA ALA A 78 1.07 8.15 -8.07
C ALA A 78 1.46 9.53 -7.49
N SER A 79 1.30 9.73 -6.18
CA SER A 79 1.73 10.97 -5.51
C SER A 79 3.26 11.08 -5.42
N LEU A 80 3.96 9.95 -5.29
CA LEU A 80 5.42 9.91 -5.30
C LEU A 80 6.02 10.03 -6.70
N GLY A 81 5.21 9.90 -7.75
CA GLY A 81 5.64 9.87 -9.15
C GLY A 81 6.28 8.55 -9.57
N LYS A 82 5.91 7.44 -8.90
CA LYS A 82 6.42 6.09 -9.18
C LYS A 82 5.67 5.39 -10.32
N LEU A 83 4.48 5.89 -10.67
CA LEU A 83 3.70 5.35 -11.78
C LEU A 83 4.06 6.09 -13.08
N PRO A 84 4.46 5.38 -14.14
CA PRO A 84 4.70 5.98 -15.45
C PRO A 84 3.45 6.72 -15.94
N ASP A 85 3.66 7.95 -16.39
CA ASP A 85 2.64 8.83 -16.96
C ASP A 85 1.47 9.20 -16.03
N VAL A 86 1.36 8.65 -14.82
CA VAL A 86 0.29 8.95 -13.87
C VAL A 86 0.82 9.78 -12.72
N ARG A 87 0.17 10.91 -12.48
CA ARG A 87 0.47 11.79 -11.35
C ARG A 87 -0.80 12.20 -10.64
N LEU A 88 -0.73 12.19 -9.31
CA LEU A 88 -1.66 12.91 -8.44
C LEU A 88 -1.01 14.23 -8.03
N ASP A 89 -1.76 15.31 -8.10
CA ASP A 89 -1.25 16.64 -7.77
C ASP A 89 -1.24 16.88 -6.26
N THR A 90 -2.24 16.34 -5.55
CA THR A 90 -2.45 16.51 -4.11
C THR A 90 -2.87 15.20 -3.45
N PHE A 91 -1.92 14.57 -2.73
CA PHE A 91 -2.18 13.36 -1.93
C PHE A 91 -3.41 13.50 -1.03
N ALA A 92 -3.53 14.62 -0.31
CA ALA A 92 -4.61 14.84 0.66
C ALA A 92 -6.00 14.82 0.00
N ILE A 93 -6.16 15.42 -1.19
CA ILE A 93 -7.43 15.42 -1.93
C ILE A 93 -7.77 14.01 -2.40
N ALA A 94 -6.78 13.30 -2.97
CA ALA A 94 -6.95 11.93 -3.42
C ALA A 94 -7.36 10.97 -2.28
N ALA A 95 -6.67 11.05 -1.15
CA ALA A 95 -6.97 10.23 0.02
C ALA A 95 -8.34 10.58 0.63
N ALA A 96 -8.65 11.88 0.77
CA ALA A 96 -9.95 12.34 1.30
C ALA A 96 -11.12 11.81 0.45
N TYR A 97 -11.00 11.84 -0.88
CA TYR A 97 -12.02 11.28 -1.76
C TYR A 97 -12.29 9.80 -1.44
N ALA A 98 -11.25 8.99 -1.29
CA ALA A 98 -11.41 7.58 -0.95
C ALA A 98 -12.08 7.39 0.44
N TYR A 99 -11.68 8.16 1.45
CA TYR A 99 -12.31 8.13 2.78
C TYR A 99 -13.79 8.53 2.76
N GLU A 100 -14.17 9.51 1.94
CA GLU A 100 -15.55 9.98 1.84
C GLU A 100 -16.47 8.99 1.10
N HIS A 101 -15.90 8.20 0.17
CA HIS A 101 -16.68 7.38 -0.76
C HIS A 101 -16.64 5.87 -0.47
N TYR A 102 -15.74 5.39 0.38
CA TYR A 102 -15.80 4.01 0.85
C TYR A 102 -16.85 3.82 1.95
N ASN A 103 -17.48 2.64 1.94
CA ASN A 103 -18.26 2.17 3.09
C ASN A 103 -17.33 1.62 4.20
N ASP A 104 -17.88 1.34 5.38
CA ASP A 104 -17.09 0.95 6.56
C ASP A 104 -16.11 -0.21 6.33
N SER A 105 -16.50 -1.26 5.59
CA SER A 105 -15.63 -2.41 5.36
C SER A 105 -14.47 -2.10 4.41
N CYS A 106 -14.75 -1.37 3.33
CA CYS A 106 -13.73 -0.95 2.37
C CYS A 106 -12.84 0.14 2.96
N MET A 107 -13.41 1.05 3.73
CA MET A 107 -12.70 2.14 4.40
C MET A 107 -11.66 1.58 5.38
N ARG A 108 -12.02 0.55 6.15
CA ARG A 108 -11.08 -0.11 7.06
C ARG A 108 -9.88 -0.71 6.31
N ILE A 109 -10.13 -1.46 5.23
CA ILE A 109 -9.04 -2.06 4.41
C ILE A 109 -8.17 -0.96 3.80
N PHE A 110 -8.79 0.07 3.22
CA PHE A 110 -8.09 1.21 2.66
C PHE A 110 -7.24 1.95 3.70
N SER A 111 -7.77 2.22 4.90
CA SER A 111 -7.06 2.93 5.96
C SER A 111 -5.89 2.12 6.50
N GLU A 112 -6.09 0.81 6.73
CA GLU A 112 -5.05 -0.11 7.18
C GLU A 112 -3.91 -0.14 6.15
N GLU A 113 -4.23 -0.23 4.85
CA GLU A 113 -3.23 -0.26 3.79
C GLU A 113 -2.54 1.09 3.59
N ILE A 114 -3.24 2.23 3.65
CA ILE A 114 -2.58 3.55 3.56
C ILE A 114 -1.53 3.71 4.67
N ASP A 115 -1.88 3.34 5.90
CA ASP A 115 -0.97 3.47 7.02
C ASP A 115 0.19 2.48 6.90
N SER A 116 -0.10 1.20 6.62
CA SER A 116 0.94 0.16 6.49
C SER A 116 1.86 0.38 5.29
N TYR A 117 1.33 0.74 4.12
CA TYR A 117 2.14 0.98 2.93
C TYR A 117 3.04 2.20 3.14
N SER A 118 2.48 3.30 3.66
CA SER A 118 3.28 4.52 3.90
C SER A 118 4.33 4.34 4.99
N SER A 119 4.06 3.55 6.04
CA SER A 119 5.02 3.25 7.10
C SER A 119 6.16 2.33 6.65
N ASN A 120 6.00 1.60 5.53
CA ASN A 120 7.01 0.70 4.98
C ASN A 120 7.74 1.27 3.76
N LEU A 121 7.48 2.54 3.41
CA LEU A 121 8.24 3.22 2.38
C LEU A 121 9.70 3.50 2.83
N PRO A 122 10.65 3.54 1.88
CA PRO A 122 11.97 4.08 2.14
C PRO A 122 11.91 5.51 2.71
N LEU A 123 12.86 5.88 3.55
CA LEU A 123 12.92 7.16 4.27
C LEU A 123 12.63 8.39 3.40
N PRO A 124 13.24 8.57 2.20
CA PRO A 124 12.93 9.71 1.34
C PRO A 124 11.45 9.79 0.96
N ASP A 125 10.86 8.65 0.60
CA ASP A 125 9.47 8.57 0.14
C ASP A 125 8.50 8.69 1.32
N LYS A 126 8.82 8.04 2.45
CA LYS A 126 8.06 8.16 3.69
C LYS A 126 7.96 9.61 4.15
N MET A 127 9.08 10.33 4.15
CA MET A 127 9.12 11.77 4.45
C MET A 127 8.20 12.57 3.51
N ARG A 128 8.26 12.30 2.20
CA ARG A 128 7.42 12.97 1.20
C ARG A 128 5.94 12.69 1.43
N ILE A 129 5.55 11.43 1.66
CA ILE A 129 4.15 11.08 1.98
C ILE A 129 3.70 11.77 3.27
N TYR A 130 4.48 11.71 4.34
CA TYR A 130 4.10 12.34 5.62
C TYR A 130 3.92 13.85 5.48
N PHE A 131 4.77 14.50 4.69
CA PHE A 131 4.64 15.92 4.36
C PHE A 131 3.36 16.20 3.56
N MET A 132 3.14 15.47 2.46
CA MET A 132 1.96 15.66 1.60
C MET A 132 0.63 15.31 2.29
N ALA A 133 0.67 14.37 3.24
CA ALA A 133 -0.49 13.99 4.04
C ALA A 133 -0.77 14.95 5.21
N GLY A 134 0.12 15.92 5.47
CA GLY A 134 0.00 16.81 6.64
C GLY A 134 0.11 16.08 7.98
N LYS A 135 0.65 14.85 8.00
CA LYS A 135 0.68 13.96 9.16
C LYS A 135 1.74 14.34 10.20
N SER A 136 2.70 15.21 9.88
CA SER A 136 3.73 15.64 10.84
C SER A 136 3.98 17.15 10.78
N ASP A 137 4.22 17.74 11.97
CA ASP A 137 4.78 19.07 12.09
C ASP A 137 6.17 19.08 11.40
N PRO A 138 6.42 19.95 10.40
CA PRO A 138 7.71 20.01 9.71
C PRO A 138 8.92 20.12 10.66
N GLN A 139 8.75 20.74 11.84
CA GLN A 139 9.81 20.85 12.84
C GLN A 139 10.08 19.56 13.60
N ARG A 140 9.14 18.60 13.60
CA ARG A 140 9.22 17.31 14.29
C ARG A 140 9.42 16.13 13.34
N MET A 141 9.12 16.30 12.05
CA MET A 141 9.20 15.28 11.00
C MET A 141 10.46 14.41 11.10
N GLY A 142 11.64 15.03 11.07
CA GLY A 142 12.90 14.29 11.13
C GLY A 142 13.01 13.43 12.39
N TYR A 143 12.68 13.97 13.56
CA TYR A 143 12.76 13.22 14.82
C TYR A 143 11.81 12.03 14.84
N GLN A 144 10.57 12.22 14.37
CA GLN A 144 9.59 11.16 14.24
C GLN A 144 10.08 10.02 13.32
N LEU A 145 10.58 10.36 12.13
CA LEU A 145 11.15 9.38 11.20
C LEU A 145 12.29 8.58 11.86
N GLY A 146 13.14 9.25 12.64
CA GLY A 146 14.22 8.60 13.38
C GLY A 146 13.71 7.61 14.42
N LEU A 147 12.66 7.96 15.16
CA LEU A 147 12.06 7.06 16.16
C LEU A 147 11.43 5.82 15.52
N GLU A 148 10.85 5.95 14.33
CA GLU A 148 10.19 4.85 13.62
C GLU A 148 11.20 3.94 12.89
N TYR A 149 12.41 4.42 12.60
CA TYR A 149 13.33 3.75 11.68
C TYR A 149 13.85 2.39 12.18
N VAL A 150 14.02 2.20 13.48
CA VAL A 150 14.44 0.89 14.04
C VAL A 150 13.43 -0.21 13.72
N ALA A 151 12.13 0.09 13.78
CA ALA A 151 11.09 -0.87 13.43
C ALA A 151 11.18 -1.24 11.94
N HIS A 152 11.40 -0.25 11.07
CA HIS A 152 11.59 -0.47 9.63
C HIS A 152 12.80 -1.37 9.33
N ILE A 153 13.95 -1.10 9.96
CA ILE A 153 15.16 -1.93 9.83
C ILE A 153 14.85 -3.40 10.20
N ARG A 154 14.13 -3.60 11.29
CA ARG A 154 13.77 -4.92 11.80
C ARG A 154 12.78 -5.64 10.89
N GLU A 155 11.71 -4.96 10.49
CA GLU A 155 10.64 -5.51 9.66
C GLU A 155 11.17 -5.95 8.29
N ASP A 156 12.06 -5.15 7.69
CA ASP A 156 12.66 -5.45 6.39
C ASP A 156 13.97 -6.24 6.47
N SER A 157 14.41 -6.61 7.68
CA SER A 157 15.66 -7.36 7.93
C SER A 157 16.87 -6.72 7.23
N MET A 158 16.98 -5.39 7.30
CA MET A 158 17.98 -4.65 6.54
C MET A 158 19.42 -4.94 7.01
N SER A 159 20.33 -5.08 6.06
CA SER A 159 21.77 -5.14 6.31
C SER A 159 22.37 -3.76 6.60
N VAL A 160 23.55 -3.74 7.23
CA VAL A 160 24.33 -2.50 7.45
C VAL A 160 24.52 -1.70 6.15
N SER A 161 24.75 -2.38 5.02
CA SER A 161 24.95 -1.72 3.73
C SER A 161 23.70 -0.98 3.24
N GLN A 162 22.53 -1.62 3.33
CA GLN A 162 21.25 -1.03 2.94
C GLN A 162 20.88 0.15 3.83
N ILE A 163 21.11 0.03 5.15
CA ILE A 163 20.85 1.12 6.09
C ILE A 163 21.73 2.34 5.77
N ARG A 164 23.02 2.12 5.45
CA ARG A 164 23.93 3.23 5.07
C ARG A 164 23.48 3.91 3.78
N GLU A 165 23.09 3.13 2.78
CA GLU A 165 22.61 3.63 1.51
C GLU A 165 21.35 4.48 1.71
N GLU A 166 20.37 3.97 2.43
CA GLU A 166 19.11 4.68 2.65
C GLU A 166 19.28 5.94 3.52
N ILE A 167 20.13 5.91 4.56
CA ILE A 167 20.47 7.12 5.34
C ILE A 167 21.15 8.17 4.43
N ALA A 168 21.98 7.75 3.47
CA ALA A 168 22.63 8.65 2.52
C ALA A 168 21.62 9.24 1.52
N GLU A 169 20.70 8.42 0.99
CA GLU A 169 19.60 8.87 0.15
C GLU A 169 18.69 9.85 0.88
N PHE A 170 18.35 9.55 2.13
CA PHE A 170 17.55 10.42 2.99
C PHE A 170 18.25 11.76 3.25
N ARG A 171 19.56 11.73 3.52
CA ARG A 171 20.37 12.95 3.65
C ARG A 171 20.32 13.78 2.37
N ASN A 172 20.43 13.14 1.21
CA ASN A 172 20.36 13.82 -0.08
C ASN A 172 18.96 14.41 -0.33
N ALA A 173 17.90 13.68 0.02
CA ALA A 173 16.52 14.13 -0.11
C ALA A 173 16.18 15.32 0.80
N CYS A 174 16.86 15.44 1.95
CA CYS A 174 16.75 16.62 2.81
C CYS A 174 17.39 17.88 2.18
N ALA A 175 18.30 17.73 1.22
CA ALA A 175 19.01 18.84 0.55
C ALA A 175 19.47 19.95 1.54
N ASP A 176 18.88 21.14 1.43
CA ASP A 176 19.21 22.30 2.27
C ASP A 176 18.61 22.25 3.69
N ASP A 177 17.62 21.39 3.94
CA ASP A 177 17.05 21.16 5.27
C ASP A 177 17.90 20.19 6.10
N SER A 178 19.10 20.65 6.42
CA SER A 178 20.01 19.94 7.31
C SER A 178 19.42 19.73 8.72
N ALA A 179 18.41 20.51 9.13
CA ALA A 179 17.79 20.38 10.44
C ALA A 179 16.92 19.12 10.55
N THR A 180 16.17 18.80 9.50
CA THR A 180 15.40 17.55 9.41
C THR A 180 16.30 16.33 9.51
N TYR A 181 17.40 16.28 8.74
CA TYR A 181 18.36 15.18 8.84
C TYR A 181 18.99 15.06 10.24
N ARG A 182 19.41 16.17 10.85
CA ARG A 182 19.95 16.13 12.23
C ARG A 182 18.94 15.61 13.25
N ARG A 183 17.67 15.97 13.10
CA ARG A 183 16.60 15.48 13.98
C ARG A 183 16.34 14.00 13.80
N PHE A 184 16.42 13.51 12.56
CA PHE A 184 16.36 12.08 12.25
C PHE A 184 17.46 11.30 12.96
N ILE A 185 18.72 11.72 12.85
CA ILE A 185 19.82 11.04 13.55
C ILE A 185 19.59 11.02 15.07
N LYS A 186 19.11 12.13 15.64
CA LYS A 186 18.75 12.18 17.06
C LYS A 186 17.66 11.17 17.43
N GLY A 187 16.58 11.10 16.65
CA GLY A 187 15.49 10.14 16.90
C GLY A 187 15.97 8.70 16.81
N PHE A 188 16.75 8.39 15.77
CA PHE A 188 17.31 7.06 15.56
C PHE A 188 18.21 6.64 16.72
N HIS A 189 19.12 7.52 17.15
CA HIS A 189 19.99 7.25 18.29
C HIS A 189 19.21 7.06 19.60
N THR A 190 18.17 7.85 19.84
CA THR A 190 17.33 7.69 21.03
C THR A 190 16.80 6.26 21.14
N VAL A 191 16.30 5.68 20.05
CA VAL A 191 15.75 4.31 20.08
C VAL A 191 16.86 3.27 20.26
N LEU A 192 17.99 3.42 19.54
CA LEU A 192 19.14 2.54 19.72
C LEU A 192 19.63 2.55 21.18
N GLU A 193 19.71 3.73 21.81
CA GLU A 193 20.15 3.89 23.19
C GLU A 193 19.18 3.30 24.21
N LEU A 194 17.86 3.45 23.98
CA LEU A 194 16.82 2.94 24.88
C LEU A 194 16.76 1.42 24.86
N ASP A 195 16.83 0.83 23.66
CA ASP A 195 16.66 -0.60 23.49
C ASP A 195 17.98 -1.40 23.61
N LYS A 196 19.13 -0.71 23.55
CA LYS A 196 20.47 -1.33 23.60
C LYS A 196 20.68 -2.44 22.56
N GLY A 197 19.98 -2.35 21.44
CA GLY A 197 20.07 -3.31 20.34
C GLY A 197 19.39 -4.65 20.60
N LYS A 198 18.36 -4.73 21.47
CA LYS A 198 17.59 -5.98 21.63
C LYS A 198 16.74 -6.31 20.40
N ASP A 199 16.23 -5.28 19.74
CA ASP A 199 15.36 -5.37 18.58
C ASP A 199 16.12 -5.36 17.25
N LEU A 200 17.46 -5.32 17.28
CA LEU A 200 18.31 -5.25 16.09
C LEU A 200 19.47 -6.26 16.16
N PRO A 201 20.00 -6.71 15.01
CA PRO A 201 21.26 -7.44 14.98
C PRO A 201 22.39 -6.63 15.65
N GLU A 202 23.24 -7.29 16.42
CA GLU A 202 24.33 -6.66 17.17
C GLU A 202 25.25 -5.81 16.26
N GLU A 203 25.54 -6.31 15.06
CA GLU A 203 26.34 -5.60 14.06
C GLU A 203 25.71 -4.26 13.65
N VAL A 204 24.38 -4.23 13.46
CA VAL A 204 23.65 -3.00 13.13
C VAL A 204 23.74 -2.02 14.29
N TYR A 205 23.42 -2.46 15.50
CA TYR A 205 23.50 -1.61 16.69
C TYR A 205 24.90 -1.02 16.88
N ASN A 206 25.94 -1.85 16.86
CA ASN A 206 27.33 -1.42 17.06
C ASN A 206 27.80 -0.44 15.97
N THR A 207 27.27 -0.58 14.75
CA THR A 207 27.60 0.30 13.63
C THR A 207 26.98 1.69 13.79
N PHE A 208 25.71 1.76 14.21
CA PHE A 208 24.94 3.00 14.14
C PHE A 208 24.78 3.74 15.47
N ILE A 209 25.10 3.14 16.62
CA ILE A 209 25.01 3.84 17.93
C ILE A 209 25.94 5.05 18.05
N LYS A 210 26.95 5.18 17.18
CA LYS A 210 27.92 6.30 17.16
C LYS A 210 27.85 7.14 15.87
N TYR A 211 26.81 6.98 15.06
CA TYR A 211 26.73 7.55 13.71
C TYR A 211 26.65 9.09 13.69
#